data_AF-A0A971H809-F1
#
_entry.id   AF-A0A971H809-F1
#
_cell.length_a   1.000
_cell.length_b   1.000
_cell.length_c   1.000
_cell.angle_alpha   90.00
_cell.angle_beta   90.00
_cell.angle_gamma   90.00
#
_symmetry.space_group_name_H-M   'P 1'
#
loop_
_entity.id
_entity.type
_entity.pdbx_description
1 polymer ?
#
loop_
_entity_poly.entity_id
_entity_poly.type
_entity_poly.pdbx_seq_one_letter_code
_entity_poly.pdbx_strand_id
1 'polypeptide(L)'
;GEIGDIRFVHAEYLQEWMVARVRNAQQLKDRWRTDPAHSGISNCIGDIGTHIEHMVASMTGMHIVRLSARLDTFVDGHTLDDNASVMVEYDSGAKGLYWASQISVGSSNGLRIRLIGSKGTIEWFQEDPDHFKLVRIAEPVQIYSRGRNQFAPTAQSFSRIPGGHVEGVYEAFANLYKAFNNALLRRKSGESLSESDMLFPTVQDGVSGVRFIEACVESSKKDSAWVPLRQS
;
A
#
# COMPACT_ATOMS: atom_id res chain seq x y z
N GLY A 1 -5.06 16.47 11.12
CA GLY A 1 -5.87 17.66 11.48
C GLY A 1 -7.33 17.47 11.13
N GLU A 2 -7.65 17.48 9.83
CA GLU A 2 -9.02 17.41 9.30
C GLU A 2 -9.88 16.26 9.84
N ILE A 3 -9.29 15.07 10.01
CA ILE A 3 -10.00 13.89 10.52
C ILE A 3 -9.71 13.59 12.00
N GLY A 4 -9.03 14.49 12.72
CA GLY A 4 -8.59 14.24 14.10
C GLY A 4 -7.55 13.11 14.19
N ASP A 5 -7.57 12.37 15.29
CA ASP A 5 -6.68 11.23 15.55
C ASP A 5 -7.18 10.01 14.78
N ILE A 6 -6.29 9.34 14.04
CA ILE A 6 -6.63 8.12 13.33
C ILE A 6 -6.91 7.02 14.35
N ARG A 7 -8.08 6.38 14.24
CA ARG A 7 -8.53 5.30 15.11
C ARG A 7 -8.47 3.95 14.41
N PHE A 8 -8.80 3.93 13.12
CA PHE A 8 -8.83 2.71 12.33
C PHE A 8 -8.36 2.94 10.90
N VAL A 9 -7.63 1.96 10.35
CA VAL A 9 -7.24 1.92 8.95
C VAL A 9 -7.86 0.69 8.29
N HIS A 10 -8.63 0.88 7.23
CA HIS A 10 -9.07 -0.21 6.38
C HIS A 10 -8.43 -0.07 5.00
N ALA A 11 -7.65 -1.05 4.58
CA ALA A 11 -6.98 -1.00 3.29
C ALA A 11 -7.09 -2.34 2.57
N GLU A 12 -7.19 -2.30 1.26
CA GLU A 12 -7.30 -3.48 0.42
C GLU A 12 -6.54 -3.29 -0.88
N TYR A 13 -6.03 -4.38 -1.45
CA TYR A 13 -5.46 -4.40 -2.79
C TYR A 13 -5.93 -5.68 -3.46
N LEU A 14 -6.88 -5.51 -4.37
CA LEU A 14 -7.58 -6.61 -5.01
C LEU A 14 -7.28 -6.67 -6.50
N GLN A 15 -6.92 -7.85 -6.97
CA GLN A 15 -6.64 -8.18 -8.36
C GLN A 15 -7.30 -9.53 -8.70
N GLU A 16 -7.54 -9.79 -9.97
CA GLU A 16 -8.12 -11.05 -10.45
C GLU A 16 -7.21 -11.86 -11.38
N TRP A 17 -5.97 -11.43 -11.62
CA TRP A 17 -5.13 -12.00 -12.68
C TRP A 17 -4.76 -13.47 -12.45
N MET A 18 -4.84 -13.98 -11.22
CA MET A 18 -4.64 -15.41 -10.92
C MET A 18 -5.88 -16.26 -11.19
N VAL A 19 -7.08 -15.69 -11.26
CA VAL A 19 -8.33 -16.43 -11.52
C VAL A 19 -8.31 -17.12 -12.88
N ALA A 20 -7.87 -16.42 -13.93
CA ALA A 20 -7.75 -17.01 -15.27
C ALA A 20 -6.77 -18.19 -15.31
N ARG A 21 -5.80 -18.22 -14.38
CA ARG A 21 -4.74 -19.23 -14.30
C ARG A 21 -5.15 -20.49 -13.55
N VAL A 22 -6.20 -20.40 -12.71
CA VAL A 22 -6.90 -21.57 -12.13
C VAL A 22 -7.34 -22.57 -13.22
N ARG A 23 -7.65 -22.07 -14.42
CA ARG A 23 -8.13 -22.91 -15.53
C ARG A 23 -7.03 -23.70 -16.24
N ASN A 24 -5.75 -23.39 -16.03
CA ASN A 24 -4.64 -24.12 -16.65
C ASN A 24 -3.39 -24.14 -15.73
N ALA A 25 -3.37 -25.11 -14.81
CA ALA A 25 -2.27 -25.33 -13.87
C ALA A 25 -0.89 -25.51 -14.53
N GLN A 26 -0.85 -25.92 -15.81
CA GLN A 26 0.41 -26.07 -16.54
C GLN A 26 1.10 -24.70 -16.77
N GLN A 27 0.32 -23.62 -16.97
CA GLN A 27 0.87 -22.27 -17.16
C GLN A 27 1.43 -21.63 -15.88
N LEU A 28 1.08 -22.17 -14.70
CA LEU A 28 1.58 -21.69 -13.41
C LEU A 28 2.94 -22.29 -13.04
N LYS A 29 3.24 -23.51 -13.49
CA LYS A 29 4.52 -24.19 -13.18
C LYS A 29 5.71 -23.58 -13.93
N ASP A 30 5.47 -22.95 -15.07
CA ASP A 30 6.52 -22.44 -15.95
C ASP A 30 6.98 -21.00 -15.63
N ARG A 31 6.54 -20.43 -14.50
CA ARG A 31 6.86 -19.03 -14.16
C ARG A 31 7.57 -18.91 -12.81
N TRP A 32 8.72 -18.25 -12.86
CA TRP A 32 9.53 -17.91 -11.69
C TRP A 32 8.75 -17.18 -10.58
N ARG A 33 7.68 -16.42 -10.93
CA ARG A 33 6.83 -15.65 -9.99
C ARG A 33 5.97 -16.49 -9.05
N THR A 34 5.79 -17.78 -9.34
CA THR A 34 4.97 -18.71 -8.54
C THR A 34 5.81 -19.86 -8.00
N ASP A 35 7.12 -19.83 -8.25
CA ASP A 35 8.10 -20.78 -7.73
C ASP A 35 8.76 -20.18 -6.47
N PRO A 36 8.59 -20.78 -5.28
CA PRO A 36 9.22 -20.31 -4.04
C PRO A 36 10.75 -20.21 -4.12
N ALA A 37 11.40 -21.01 -4.96
CA ALA A 37 12.85 -20.95 -5.13
C ALA A 37 13.32 -19.60 -5.74
N HIS A 38 12.42 -18.91 -6.43
CA HIS A 38 12.69 -17.62 -7.08
C HIS A 38 11.91 -16.46 -6.44
N SER A 39 10.67 -16.68 -6.02
CA SER A 39 9.75 -15.66 -5.48
C SER A 39 9.86 -15.47 -3.97
N GLY A 40 10.51 -16.41 -3.28
CA GLY A 40 10.66 -16.36 -1.83
C GLY A 40 9.45 -16.95 -1.09
N ILE A 41 9.17 -16.39 0.08
CA ILE A 41 8.27 -17.00 1.08
C ILE A 41 6.80 -16.61 0.95
N SER A 42 6.47 -15.70 0.03
CA SER A 42 5.12 -15.19 -0.19
C SER A 42 4.96 -14.71 -1.63
N ASN A 43 3.74 -14.77 -2.15
CA ASN A 43 3.36 -14.21 -3.44
C ASN A 43 2.42 -13.00 -3.25
N CYS A 44 1.19 -13.18 -2.78
CA CYS A 44 0.21 -12.08 -2.70
C CYS A 44 0.62 -10.98 -1.71
N ILE A 45 1.04 -11.32 -0.49
CA ILE A 45 1.52 -10.33 0.48
C ILE A 45 2.81 -9.64 0.00
N GLY A 46 3.72 -10.40 -0.59
CA GLY A 46 4.97 -9.85 -1.16
C GLY A 46 4.72 -8.85 -2.30
N ASP A 47 3.83 -9.21 -3.23
CA ASP A 47 3.54 -8.47 -4.46
C ASP A 47 2.66 -7.24 -4.20
N ILE A 48 1.54 -7.39 -3.49
CA ILE A 48 0.54 -6.33 -3.33
C ILE A 48 0.24 -5.97 -1.87
N GLY A 49 0.52 -6.85 -0.91
CA GLY A 49 0.40 -6.52 0.52
C GLY A 49 1.38 -5.43 0.97
N THR A 50 2.59 -5.43 0.42
CA THR A 50 3.62 -4.41 0.69
C THR A 50 3.22 -3.01 0.20
N HIS A 51 2.46 -2.91 -0.90
CA HIS A 51 1.90 -1.62 -1.33
C HIS A 51 0.95 -1.03 -0.29
N ILE A 52 0.10 -1.86 0.33
CA ILE A 52 -0.79 -1.42 1.41
C ILE A 52 0.03 -0.89 2.59
N GLU A 53 0.98 -1.69 3.08
CA GLU A 53 1.82 -1.35 4.23
C GLU A 53 2.56 -0.01 4.00
N HIS A 54 3.25 0.10 2.86
CA HIS A 54 4.04 1.27 2.55
C HIS A 54 3.17 2.52 2.34
N MET A 55 2.02 2.40 1.67
CA MET A 55 1.14 3.55 1.44
C MET A 55 0.51 4.06 2.73
N VAL A 56 0.09 3.16 3.62
CA VAL A 56 -0.45 3.57 4.93
C VAL A 56 0.63 4.27 5.76
N ALA A 57 1.84 3.70 5.83
CA ALA A 57 2.96 4.32 6.53
C ALA A 57 3.29 5.71 5.94
N SER A 58 3.36 5.82 4.62
CA SER A 58 3.66 7.09 3.93
C SER A 58 2.58 8.16 4.11
N MET A 59 1.30 7.77 4.14
CA MET A 59 0.17 8.70 4.30
C MET A 59 0.00 9.19 5.74
N THR A 60 0.42 8.39 6.73
CA THR A 60 0.04 8.61 8.14
C THR A 60 1.23 8.81 9.06
N GLY A 61 2.43 8.36 8.68
CA GLY A 61 3.60 8.27 9.54
C GLY A 61 3.47 7.24 10.67
N MET A 62 2.41 6.43 10.70
CA MET A 62 2.21 5.40 11.71
C MET A 62 2.97 4.12 11.35
N HIS A 63 3.49 3.44 12.37
CA HIS A 63 4.19 2.18 12.17
C HIS A 63 3.48 1.03 12.88
N ILE A 64 3.40 -0.12 12.21
CA ILE A 64 2.83 -1.33 12.79
C ILE A 64 3.75 -1.83 13.91
N VAL A 65 3.17 -2.11 15.09
CA VAL A 65 3.89 -2.68 16.25
C VAL A 65 3.74 -4.19 16.30
N ARG A 66 2.56 -4.70 15.92
CA ARG A 66 2.27 -6.13 15.83
C ARG A 66 1.13 -6.39 14.86
N LEU A 67 1.08 -7.60 14.34
CA LEU A 67 0.06 -8.04 13.39
C LEU A 67 -0.39 -9.48 13.67
N SER A 68 -1.57 -9.82 13.17
CA SER A 68 -2.11 -11.18 13.06
C SER A 68 -2.55 -11.36 11.62
N ALA A 69 -2.00 -12.36 10.94
CA ALA A 69 -2.19 -12.59 9.51
C ALA A 69 -2.65 -14.01 9.23
N ARG A 70 -3.58 -14.13 8.30
CA ARG A 70 -3.97 -15.38 7.66
C ARG A 70 -3.64 -15.29 6.18
N LEU A 71 -2.80 -16.21 5.72
CA LEU A 71 -2.44 -16.36 4.31
C LEU A 71 -3.09 -17.64 3.80
N ASP A 72 -3.85 -17.54 2.72
CA ASP A 72 -4.55 -18.65 2.08
C ASP A 72 -4.00 -18.88 0.67
N THR A 73 -4.11 -20.13 0.23
CA THR A 73 -3.83 -20.56 -1.15
C THR A 73 -5.07 -21.25 -1.69
N PHE A 74 -5.79 -20.57 -2.57
CA PHE A 74 -7.00 -21.09 -3.21
C PHE A 74 -6.74 -21.72 -4.58
N VAL A 75 -5.65 -21.34 -5.25
CA VAL A 75 -5.31 -21.88 -6.57
C VAL A 75 -4.67 -23.27 -6.43
N ASP A 76 -5.33 -24.29 -6.97
CA ASP A 76 -4.84 -25.68 -6.93
C ASP A 76 -3.42 -25.82 -7.49
N GLY A 77 -2.55 -26.49 -6.73
CA GLY A 77 -1.15 -26.72 -7.10
C GLY A 77 -0.24 -25.51 -6.95
N HIS A 78 -0.76 -24.35 -6.53
CA HIS A 78 0.04 -23.23 -6.08
C HIS A 78 0.55 -23.49 -4.65
N THR A 79 1.72 -22.97 -4.30
CA THR A 79 2.36 -23.22 -2.99
C THR A 79 2.55 -21.95 -2.17
N LEU A 80 2.34 -20.78 -2.78
CA LEU A 80 2.41 -19.49 -2.13
C LEU A 80 1.00 -18.92 -1.95
N ASP A 81 0.89 -17.90 -1.11
CA ASP A 81 -0.38 -17.23 -0.86
C ASP A 81 -0.89 -16.50 -2.11
N ASP A 82 -2.20 -16.58 -2.35
CA ASP A 82 -2.94 -15.84 -3.38
C ASP A 82 -4.04 -14.95 -2.78
N ASN A 83 -4.21 -15.04 -1.45
CA ASN A 83 -5.08 -14.21 -0.64
C ASN A 83 -4.50 -14.07 0.77
N ALA A 84 -4.67 -12.90 1.38
CA ALA A 84 -4.28 -12.68 2.76
C ALA A 84 -5.15 -11.64 3.48
N SER A 85 -5.48 -11.93 4.73
CA SER A 85 -6.16 -10.99 5.64
C SER A 85 -5.24 -10.71 6.83
N VAL A 86 -5.01 -9.43 7.12
CA VAL A 86 -4.06 -9.00 8.16
C VAL A 86 -4.70 -7.97 9.09
N MET A 87 -4.78 -8.31 10.37
CA MET A 87 -5.08 -7.34 11.42
C MET A 87 -3.79 -6.72 11.93
N VAL A 88 -3.78 -5.40 12.14
CA VAL A 88 -2.59 -4.65 12.57
C VAL A 88 -2.90 -3.75 13.75
N GLU A 89 -1.89 -3.52 14.59
CA GLU A 89 -1.90 -2.48 15.61
C GLU A 89 -0.73 -1.53 15.38
N TYR A 90 -0.97 -0.23 15.51
CA TYR A 90 0.04 0.81 15.30
C TYR A 90 0.56 1.40 16.61
N ASP A 91 1.73 2.03 16.53
CA ASP A 91 2.39 2.76 17.62
C ASP A 91 1.55 3.93 18.16
N SER A 92 0.75 4.54 17.29
CA SER A 92 -0.25 5.57 17.64
C SER A 92 -1.42 5.05 18.50
N GLY A 93 -1.56 3.73 18.64
CA GLY A 93 -2.71 3.08 19.28
C GLY A 93 -3.87 2.79 18.32
N ALA A 94 -3.82 3.26 17.07
CA ALA A 94 -4.77 2.90 16.03
C ALA A 94 -4.74 1.39 15.74
N LYS A 95 -5.82 0.89 15.13
CA LYS A 95 -5.93 -0.50 14.64
C LYS A 95 -6.15 -0.52 13.14
N GLY A 96 -5.97 -1.67 12.50
CA GLY A 96 -6.30 -1.78 11.09
C GLY A 96 -6.63 -3.19 10.62
N LEU A 97 -7.22 -3.23 9.44
CA LEU A 97 -7.51 -4.45 8.70
C LEU A 97 -7.06 -4.26 7.25
N TYR A 98 -6.20 -5.16 6.80
CA TYR A 98 -5.71 -5.23 5.43
C TYR A 98 -6.24 -6.47 4.74
N TRP A 99 -6.59 -6.33 3.46
CA TRP A 99 -6.93 -7.45 2.59
C TRP A 99 -6.18 -7.37 1.26
N ALA A 100 -5.32 -8.33 1.01
CA ALA A 100 -4.64 -8.51 -0.27
C ALA A 100 -5.20 -9.75 -0.96
N SER A 101 -5.53 -9.66 -2.25
CA SER A 101 -6.04 -10.82 -2.98
C SER A 101 -5.76 -10.72 -4.47
N GLN A 102 -5.29 -11.82 -5.07
CA GLN A 102 -5.06 -11.93 -6.52
C GLN A 102 -6.11 -12.82 -7.22
N ILE A 103 -7.09 -13.31 -6.45
CA ILE A 103 -8.21 -14.14 -6.90
C ILE A 103 -9.56 -13.40 -6.84
N SER A 104 -9.55 -12.07 -6.64
CA SER A 104 -10.74 -11.26 -6.42
C SER A 104 -11.41 -10.87 -7.75
N VAL A 105 -12.25 -11.76 -8.28
CA VAL A 105 -12.98 -11.57 -9.55
C VAL A 105 -13.71 -10.22 -9.58
N GLY A 106 -13.55 -9.50 -10.69
CA GLY A 106 -14.07 -8.15 -10.91
C GLY A 106 -13.13 -7.03 -10.46
N SER A 107 -11.96 -7.36 -9.88
CA SER A 107 -10.97 -6.38 -9.44
C SER A 107 -9.78 -6.35 -10.40
N SER A 108 -9.58 -5.23 -11.11
CA SER A 108 -8.44 -5.09 -12.03
C SER A 108 -7.15 -4.77 -11.28
N ASN A 109 -7.15 -3.69 -10.49
CA ASN A 109 -6.00 -3.24 -9.72
C ASN A 109 -6.41 -2.39 -8.51
N GLY A 110 -7.35 -2.92 -7.72
CA GLY A 110 -8.17 -2.18 -6.76
C GLY A 110 -7.51 -1.89 -5.42
N LEU A 111 -6.41 -1.13 -5.41
CA LEU A 111 -5.82 -0.60 -4.17
C LEU A 111 -6.68 0.53 -3.59
N ARG A 112 -7.19 0.35 -2.38
CA ARG A 112 -8.04 1.32 -1.68
C ARG A 112 -7.61 1.47 -0.23
N ILE A 113 -7.59 2.71 0.26
CA ILE A 113 -7.21 3.03 1.64
C ILE A 113 -8.26 3.94 2.25
N ARG A 114 -8.72 3.58 3.45
CA ARG A 114 -9.65 4.35 4.28
C ARG A 114 -9.00 4.64 5.62
N LEU A 115 -8.82 5.92 5.92
CA LEU A 115 -8.29 6.41 7.19
C LEU A 115 -9.45 6.97 8.00
N ILE A 116 -9.86 6.24 9.05
CA ILE A 116 -10.98 6.61 9.91
C ILE A 116 -10.44 7.27 11.17
N GLY A 117 -10.72 8.55 11.32
CA GLY A 117 -10.29 9.35 12.47
C GLY A 117 -11.43 9.76 13.40
N SER A 118 -11.08 10.46 14.47
CA SER A 118 -12.01 10.93 15.49
C SER A 118 -12.99 12.01 15.02
N LYS A 119 -12.70 12.70 13.92
CA LYS A 119 -13.51 13.80 13.35
C LYS A 119 -14.02 13.55 11.93
N GLY A 120 -13.57 12.47 11.30
CA GLY A 120 -13.91 12.21 9.91
C GLY A 120 -13.19 11.01 9.30
N THR A 121 -13.34 10.84 7.99
CA THR A 121 -12.71 9.77 7.20
C THR A 121 -12.17 10.32 5.89
N ILE A 122 -10.97 9.85 5.51
CA ILE A 122 -10.41 10.02 4.16
C ILE A 122 -10.44 8.66 3.45
N GLU A 123 -10.90 8.64 2.20
CA GLU A 123 -10.85 7.46 1.33
C GLU A 123 -10.17 7.81 0.00
N TRP A 124 -9.20 7.00 -0.41
CA TRP A 124 -8.54 7.09 -1.71
C TRP A 124 -8.58 5.73 -2.42
N PHE A 125 -8.71 5.75 -3.74
CA PHE A 125 -8.83 4.56 -4.58
C PHE A 125 -7.97 4.69 -5.84
N GLN A 126 -7.09 3.73 -6.07
CA GLN A 126 -6.07 3.81 -7.12
C GLN A 126 -6.63 3.86 -8.54
N GLU A 127 -7.75 3.22 -8.83
CA GLU A 127 -8.35 3.27 -10.18
C GLU A 127 -9.06 4.60 -10.46
N ASP A 128 -9.20 5.46 -9.43
CA ASP A 128 -9.63 6.86 -9.56
C ASP A 128 -8.61 7.78 -8.85
N PRO A 129 -7.34 7.81 -9.33
CA PRO A 129 -6.21 8.33 -8.56
C PRO A 129 -6.26 9.85 -8.38
N ASP A 130 -7.00 10.55 -9.24
CA ASP A 130 -7.17 12.01 -9.22
C ASP A 130 -8.08 12.49 -8.09
N HIS A 131 -8.82 11.58 -7.45
CA HIS A 131 -9.81 11.92 -6.43
C HIS A 131 -9.53 11.27 -5.08
N PHE A 132 -9.86 12.00 -4.02
CA PHE A 132 -10.08 11.42 -2.70
C PHE A 132 -11.35 11.98 -2.07
N LYS A 133 -11.98 11.18 -1.21
CA LYS A 133 -13.15 11.59 -0.44
C LYS A 133 -12.72 12.04 0.94
N LEU A 134 -13.34 13.11 1.43
CA LEU A 134 -13.25 13.56 2.81
C LEU A 134 -14.66 13.66 3.38
N VAL A 135 -14.88 13.00 4.51
CA VAL A 135 -16.15 13.03 5.23
C VAL A 135 -15.88 13.50 6.65
N ARG A 136 -16.41 14.65 7.04
CA ARG A 136 -16.37 15.12 8.44
C ARG A 136 -17.69 14.79 9.13
N ILE A 137 -17.67 14.68 10.46
CA ILE A 137 -18.89 14.43 11.24
C ILE A 137 -19.91 15.54 10.95
N ALA A 138 -21.15 15.14 10.65
CA ALA A 138 -22.26 16.04 10.34
C ALA A 138 -22.06 16.97 9.13
N GLU A 139 -21.11 16.67 8.24
CA GLU A 139 -20.91 17.38 6.97
C GLU A 139 -21.21 16.46 5.77
N PRO A 140 -21.58 17.03 4.61
CA PRO A 140 -21.68 16.26 3.37
C PRO A 140 -20.34 15.62 2.98
N VAL A 141 -20.40 14.52 2.24
CA VAL A 141 -19.22 13.93 1.61
C VAL A 141 -18.62 14.93 0.61
N GLN A 142 -17.33 15.22 0.77
CA GLN A 142 -16.58 16.10 -0.13
C GLN A 142 -15.67 15.25 -1.01
N ILE A 143 -15.62 15.56 -2.30
CA ILE A 143 -14.69 14.96 -3.26
C ILE A 143 -13.67 16.04 -3.63
N TYR A 144 -12.40 15.74 -3.34
CA TYR A 144 -11.27 16.58 -3.71
C TYR A 144 -10.63 16.01 -4.96
N SER A 145 -10.33 16.89 -5.92
CA SER A 145 -9.82 16.53 -7.24
C SER A 145 -8.47 17.21 -7.50
N ARG A 146 -7.48 16.44 -7.96
CA ARG A 146 -6.15 16.92 -8.33
C ARG A 146 -6.26 18.03 -9.38
N GLY A 147 -5.57 19.14 -9.13
CA GLY A 147 -5.51 20.28 -10.05
C GLY A 147 -6.77 21.14 -10.13
N ARG A 148 -7.89 20.73 -9.50
CA ARG A 148 -9.10 21.56 -9.33
C ARG A 148 -9.18 22.16 -7.94
N ASN A 149 -9.03 21.33 -6.91
CA ASN A 149 -9.07 21.77 -5.52
C ASN A 149 -7.68 22.24 -5.06
N GLN A 150 -7.64 23.16 -4.10
CA GLN A 150 -6.38 23.62 -3.54
C GLN A 150 -5.80 22.54 -2.60
N PHE A 151 -4.58 22.09 -2.90
CA PHE A 151 -3.80 21.22 -2.03
C PHE A 151 -2.63 21.97 -1.40
N ALA A 152 -1.96 21.32 -0.44
CA ALA A 152 -0.69 21.81 0.08
C ALA A 152 0.31 22.02 -1.09
N PRO A 153 1.20 23.03 -1.02
CA PRO A 153 2.15 23.32 -2.10
C PRO A 153 2.99 22.11 -2.54
N THR A 154 3.37 21.26 -1.59
CA THR A 154 4.10 20.00 -1.86
C THR A 154 3.28 19.04 -2.72
N ALA A 155 2.02 18.77 -2.33
CA ALA A 155 1.12 17.93 -3.11
C ALA A 155 0.84 18.52 -4.51
N GLN A 156 0.65 19.84 -4.59
CA GLN A 156 0.40 20.52 -5.87
C GLN A 156 1.61 20.42 -6.83
N SER A 157 2.84 20.38 -6.30
CA SER A 157 4.08 20.28 -7.09
C SER A 157 4.23 18.96 -7.87
N PHE A 158 3.45 17.94 -7.50
CA PHE A 158 3.42 16.65 -8.20
C PHE A 158 2.50 16.63 -9.43
N SER A 159 1.59 17.61 -9.56
CA SER A 159 0.76 17.73 -10.76
C SER A 159 1.61 18.22 -11.93
N ARG A 160 1.47 17.57 -13.08
CA ARG A 160 2.21 17.86 -14.32
C ARG A 160 1.33 18.57 -15.34
N ILE A 161 0.04 18.28 -15.35
CA ILE A 161 -0.94 18.88 -16.24
C ILE A 161 -2.14 19.45 -15.45
N PRO A 162 -2.85 20.45 -16.01
CA PRO A 162 -3.98 21.09 -15.33
C PRO A 162 -5.10 20.11 -14.93
N GLY A 163 -5.87 20.49 -13.91
CA GLY A 163 -7.00 19.69 -13.42
C GLY A 163 -8.02 19.36 -14.52
N GLY A 164 -8.55 18.15 -14.49
CA GLY A 164 -9.45 17.60 -15.50
C GLY A 164 -8.75 16.78 -16.59
N HIS A 165 -7.45 16.96 -16.80
CA HIS A 165 -6.65 16.01 -17.57
C HIS A 165 -6.18 14.89 -16.65
N VAL A 166 -6.54 13.64 -16.98
CA VAL A 166 -6.25 12.49 -16.12
C VAL A 166 -4.75 12.26 -16.04
N GLU A 167 -4.24 12.14 -14.81
CA GLU A 167 -2.92 11.60 -14.52
C GLU A 167 -3.06 10.22 -13.89
N GLY A 168 -2.05 9.37 -14.03
CA GLY A 168 -2.10 8.03 -13.49
C GLY A 168 -0.72 7.49 -13.14
N VAL A 169 -0.56 6.18 -13.35
CA VAL A 169 0.63 5.45 -12.90
C VAL A 169 1.92 6.00 -13.50
N TYR A 170 1.91 6.45 -14.76
CA TYR A 170 3.13 6.98 -15.39
C TYR A 170 3.60 8.28 -14.73
N GLU A 171 2.68 9.20 -14.44
CA GLU A 171 2.99 10.44 -13.73
C GLU A 171 3.45 10.17 -12.30
N ALA A 172 2.80 9.23 -11.60
CA ALA A 172 3.20 8.80 -10.27
C ALA A 172 4.64 8.25 -10.24
N PHE A 173 4.98 7.35 -11.16
CA PHE A 173 6.35 6.81 -11.28
C PHE A 173 7.34 7.89 -11.70
N ALA A 174 6.98 8.77 -12.64
CA ALA A 174 7.86 9.87 -13.05
C ALA A 174 8.11 10.84 -11.89
N ASN A 175 7.14 11.05 -11.01
CA ASN A 175 7.28 11.86 -9.79
C ASN A 175 8.23 11.21 -8.78
N LEU A 176 8.05 9.89 -8.56
CA LEU A 176 8.92 9.10 -7.70
C LEU A 176 10.40 9.18 -8.16
N TYR A 177 10.67 8.89 -9.43
CA TYR A 177 12.03 8.94 -9.97
C TYR A 177 12.60 10.35 -9.98
N LYS A 178 11.78 11.37 -10.23
CA LYS A 178 12.22 12.77 -10.16
C LYS A 178 12.68 13.14 -8.75
N ALA A 179 11.91 12.78 -7.72
CA ALA A 179 12.28 13.04 -6.32
C ALA A 179 13.61 12.37 -5.96
N PHE A 180 13.75 11.08 -6.28
CA PHE A 180 15.00 10.34 -6.05
C PHE A 180 16.20 10.96 -6.77
N ASN A 181 16.06 11.27 -8.07
CA ASN A 181 17.16 11.82 -8.87
C ASN A 181 17.59 13.21 -8.37
N ASN A 182 16.64 14.06 -7.97
CA ASN A 182 16.96 15.36 -7.40
C ASN A 182 17.76 15.21 -6.10
N ALA A 183 17.32 14.35 -5.19
CA ALA A 183 18.04 14.08 -3.94
C ALA A 183 19.45 13.49 -4.20
N LEU A 184 19.58 12.58 -5.17
CA LEU A 184 20.86 12.02 -5.55
C LEU A 184 21.83 13.09 -6.08
N LEU A 185 21.35 13.99 -6.94
CA LEU A 185 22.16 15.06 -7.52
C LEU A 185 22.63 16.05 -6.45
N ARG A 186 21.74 16.48 -5.55
CA ARG A 186 22.07 17.37 -4.43
C ARG A 186 23.09 16.74 -3.48
N ARG A 187 22.91 15.45 -3.16
CA ARG A 187 23.89 14.72 -2.34
C ARG A 187 25.26 14.65 -3.03
N LYS A 188 25.30 14.42 -4.34
CA LYS A 188 26.55 14.39 -5.13
C LYS A 188 27.22 15.76 -5.25
N SER A 189 26.48 16.86 -5.19
CA SER A 189 27.03 18.22 -5.15
C SER A 189 27.50 18.65 -3.75
N GLY A 190 27.36 17.78 -2.74
CA GLY A 190 27.75 18.08 -1.35
C GLY A 190 26.71 18.90 -0.58
N GLU A 191 25.50 19.05 -1.13
CA GLU A 191 24.39 19.70 -0.43
C GLU A 191 23.75 18.75 0.60
N SER A 192 23.26 19.33 1.70
CA SER A 192 22.40 18.64 2.65
C SER A 192 20.99 18.46 2.10
N LEU A 193 20.39 17.29 2.33
CA LEU A 193 19.00 17.00 2.00
C LEU A 193 18.09 17.38 3.17
N SER A 194 16.95 17.99 2.86
CA SER A 194 15.85 18.17 3.82
C SER A 194 14.82 17.05 3.67
N GLU A 195 13.86 17.00 4.58
CA GLU A 195 12.74 16.04 4.49
C GLU A 195 11.94 16.19 3.19
N SER A 196 11.77 17.41 2.68
CA SER A 196 11.06 17.64 1.42
C SER A 196 11.81 17.12 0.18
N ASP A 197 13.11 16.87 0.30
CA ASP A 197 13.88 16.22 -0.77
C ASP A 197 13.68 14.70 -0.78
N MET A 198 13.23 14.13 0.34
CA MET A 198 13.16 12.69 0.58
C MET A 198 11.76 12.12 0.31
N LEU A 199 11.01 12.70 -0.63
CA LEU A 199 9.66 12.24 -1.02
C LEU A 199 9.72 11.03 -1.96
N PHE A 200 10.46 9.99 -1.56
CA PHE A 200 10.59 8.70 -2.24
C PHE A 200 10.93 7.60 -1.21
N PRO A 201 10.59 6.32 -1.48
CA PRO A 201 10.89 5.21 -0.59
C PRO A 201 12.39 5.03 -0.40
N THR A 202 12.79 4.88 0.85
CA THR A 202 14.17 4.67 1.28
C THR A 202 14.49 3.18 1.42
N VAL A 203 15.76 2.87 1.74
CA VAL A 203 16.17 1.49 2.06
C VAL A 203 15.42 0.97 3.29
N GLN A 204 15.16 1.85 4.26
CA GLN A 204 14.46 1.53 5.50
C GLN A 204 13.01 1.16 5.22
N ASP A 205 12.34 1.85 4.28
CA ASP A 205 11.00 1.46 3.82
C ASP A 205 11.01 0.07 3.18
N GLY A 206 12.04 -0.24 2.39
CA GLY A 206 12.24 -1.58 1.83
C GLY A 206 12.44 -2.66 2.92
N VAL A 207 13.21 -2.37 3.97
CA VAL A 207 13.41 -3.29 5.10
C VAL A 207 12.10 -3.50 5.87
N SER A 208 11.31 -2.45 6.08
CA SER A 208 9.98 -2.54 6.71
C SER A 208 9.05 -3.45 5.91
N GLY A 209 9.02 -3.31 4.58
CA GLY A 209 8.24 -4.18 3.71
C GLY A 209 8.64 -5.65 3.82
N VAL A 210 9.95 -5.97 3.83
CA VAL A 210 10.43 -7.35 4.02
C VAL A 210 10.03 -7.90 5.39
N ARG A 211 10.20 -7.12 6.47
CA ARG A 211 9.79 -7.52 7.82
C ARG A 211 8.29 -7.77 7.91
N PHE A 212 7.49 -6.95 7.21
CA PHE A 212 6.04 -7.13 7.14
C PHE A 212 5.67 -8.46 6.49
N ILE A 213 6.32 -8.82 5.37
CA ILE A 213 6.13 -10.13 4.71
C ILE A 213 6.49 -11.27 5.67
N GLU A 214 7.68 -11.21 6.28
CA GLU A 214 8.17 -12.25 7.21
C GLU A 214 7.21 -12.44 8.39
N ALA A 215 6.75 -11.34 9.00
CA ALA A 215 5.81 -11.38 10.11
C ALA A 215 4.44 -11.96 9.70
N CYS A 216 3.92 -11.60 8.52
CA CYS A 216 2.68 -12.17 8.01
C CYS A 216 2.79 -13.69 7.82
N VAL A 217 3.89 -14.16 7.22
CA VAL A 217 4.16 -15.60 7.04
C VAL A 217 4.35 -16.31 8.38
N GLU A 218 5.07 -15.69 9.33
CA GLU A 218 5.25 -16.23 10.69
C GLU A 218 3.91 -16.39 11.40
N SER A 219 3.07 -15.35 11.37
CA SER A 219 1.76 -15.33 12.00
C SER A 219 0.84 -16.41 11.41
N SER A 220 0.76 -16.51 10.09
CA SER A 220 -0.08 -17.51 9.42
C SER A 220 0.32 -18.95 9.78
N LYS A 221 1.64 -19.24 9.82
CA LYS A 221 2.17 -20.55 10.26
C LYS A 221 1.87 -20.88 11.72
N LYS A 222 1.55 -19.88 12.55
CA LYS A 222 1.19 -20.01 13.96
C LYS A 222 -0.33 -19.85 14.18
N ASP A 223 -1.14 -20.31 13.22
CA ASP A 223 -2.60 -20.24 13.30
C ASP A 223 -3.12 -18.80 13.52
N SER A 224 -2.55 -17.87 12.74
CA SER A 224 -2.86 -16.43 12.83
C SER A 224 -2.55 -15.80 14.19
N ALA A 225 -1.59 -16.34 14.96
CA ALA A 225 -1.18 -15.75 16.22
C ALA A 225 -0.63 -14.32 16.04
N TRP A 226 -0.86 -13.45 17.03
CA TRP A 226 -0.27 -12.11 17.04
C TRP A 226 1.25 -12.19 17.17
N VAL A 227 1.97 -11.57 16.24
CA VAL A 227 3.44 -11.48 16.23
C VAL A 227 3.89 -10.01 16.22
N PRO A 228 4.96 -9.66 16.95
CA PRO A 228 5.51 -8.31 16.91
C PRO A 228 6.19 -8.04 15.56
N LEU A 229 5.98 -6.84 15.02
CA LEU A 229 6.76 -6.36 13.89
C LEU A 229 8.01 -5.68 14.45
N ARG A 230 9.15 -6.37 14.40
CA ARG A 230 10.40 -5.90 15.02
C ARG A 230 10.81 -4.56 14.40
N GLN A 231 10.78 -3.48 15.19
CA GLN A 231 11.45 -2.23 14.82
C GLN A 231 12.95 -2.34 15.11
N SER A 232 13.76 -1.63 14.33
CA SER A 232 15.22 -1.59 14.49
C SER A 232 15.62 -0.87 15.77
#